data_AF-A0A8H5EVD5-F1
#
_entry.id   AF-A0A8H5EVD5-F1
#
_cell.length_a   1.000
_cell.length_b   1.000
_cell.length_c   1.000
_cell.angle_alpha   90.00
_cell.angle_beta   90.00
_cell.angle_gamma   90.00
#
_symmetry.space_group_name_H-M   'P 1'
#
loop_
_entity.id
_entity.type
_entity.pdbx_description
1 polymer ?
#
loop_
_entity_poly.entity_id
_entity_poly.type
_entity_poly.pdbx_seq_one_letter_code
_entity_poly.pdbx_strand_id
1 'polypeptide(L)'
;MSSRADIESGARRTLTVSKELIVSAGVIGSPQILLNSGIGNKAELTALGIPSVQDSPNVGQGKMEHVSLITGVTTVPLNKTMLPAKSPLFKKYKDPSSGPGSPHIERSLDIGGTLKLRSNNSFDKPHIYYNLLSHPYDIAAHKEALRSLKRYYSGPAWDGFATGFKGPDPDALSNEALEKAIRDGAFTSLHPVGSVQMSPRNSKRGVVDPDMRVKGLSGLRIVDASVFAPVYILAERAVDFIRE
;
A
#
# COMPACT_ATOMS: atom_id res chain seq x y z
N MET A 1 10.84 -39.14 0.79
CA MET A 1 9.42 -39.25 1.19
C MET A 1 9.08 -38.01 2.00
N SER A 2 8.33 -37.08 1.40
CA SER A 2 7.90 -35.84 2.07
C SER A 2 6.71 -36.19 2.96
N SER A 3 6.89 -36.10 4.29
CA SER A 3 5.76 -36.19 5.20
C SER A 3 4.91 -34.92 5.04
N ARG A 4 3.65 -35.11 4.66
CA ARG A 4 2.62 -34.09 4.90
C ARG A 4 2.63 -33.82 6.40
N ALA A 5 3.10 -32.65 6.80
CA ALA A 5 3.01 -32.22 8.18
C ALA A 5 1.52 -32.04 8.52
N ASP A 6 1.05 -32.73 9.55
CA ASP A 6 -0.28 -32.51 10.13
C ASP A 6 -0.36 -31.06 10.65
N ILE A 7 -1.15 -30.23 9.96
CA ILE A 7 -1.32 -28.79 10.22
C ILE A 7 -2.29 -28.54 11.41
N GLU A 8 -3.00 -29.57 11.88
CA GLU A 8 -4.14 -29.42 12.79
C GLU A 8 -3.79 -29.14 14.26
N SER A 9 -2.57 -29.42 14.73
CA SER A 9 -2.28 -29.39 16.19
C SER A 9 -1.85 -28.03 16.75
N GLY A 10 -1.69 -26.99 15.94
CA GLY A 10 -1.14 -25.70 16.38
C GLY A 10 0.30 -25.78 16.94
N ALA A 11 0.93 -26.95 16.85
CA ALA A 11 2.26 -27.18 17.41
C ALA A 11 3.33 -26.44 16.60
N ARG A 12 4.22 -25.75 17.29
CA ARG A 12 5.38 -25.09 16.68
C ARG A 12 6.25 -26.12 15.95
N ARG A 13 6.59 -25.84 14.69
CA ARG A 13 7.53 -26.62 13.89
C ARG A 13 8.75 -25.77 13.56
N THR A 14 9.89 -26.43 13.43
CA THR A 14 11.14 -25.80 13.02
C THR A 14 11.60 -26.45 11.72
N LEU A 15 11.82 -25.62 10.70
CA LEU A 15 12.44 -26.02 9.44
C LEU A 15 13.78 -25.29 9.33
N THR A 16 14.78 -25.97 8.79
CA THR A 16 16.10 -25.38 8.52
C THR A 16 16.29 -25.26 7.02
N VAL A 17 16.77 -24.11 6.57
CA VAL A 17 17.10 -23.85 5.17
C VAL A 17 18.62 -23.88 5.00
N SER A 18 19.11 -24.43 3.90
CA SER A 18 20.55 -24.58 3.64
C SER A 18 21.20 -23.36 2.98
N LYS A 19 20.39 -22.43 2.44
CA LYS A 19 20.87 -21.26 1.70
C LYS A 19 20.31 -19.97 2.26
N GLU A 20 19.07 -19.64 1.89
CA GLU A 20 18.42 -18.40 2.27
C GLU A 20 16.95 -18.64 2.62
N LEU A 21 16.44 -17.89 3.59
CA LEU A 21 15.02 -17.76 3.90
C LEU A 21 14.48 -16.52 3.17
N ILE A 22 13.42 -16.72 2.39
CA ILE A 22 12.70 -15.63 1.71
C ILE A 22 11.38 -15.40 2.44
N VAL A 23 11.17 -14.20 2.96
CA VAL A 23 9.91 -13.80 3.58
C VAL A 23 9.10 -12.97 2.58
N SER A 24 7.90 -13.44 2.28
CA SER A 24 6.96 -12.82 1.32
C SER A 24 5.55 -12.72 1.92
N ALA A 25 5.45 -12.32 3.19
CA ALA A 25 4.19 -12.24 3.93
C ALA A 25 3.46 -10.89 3.77
N GLY A 26 3.89 -10.08 2.80
CA GLY A 26 3.31 -8.80 2.46
C GLY A 26 3.65 -7.69 3.44
N VAL A 27 3.12 -6.50 3.16
CA VAL A 27 3.38 -5.24 3.86
C VAL A 27 2.94 -5.21 5.34
N ILE A 28 2.25 -6.24 5.82
CA ILE A 28 1.85 -6.39 7.23
C ILE A 28 2.56 -7.58 7.85
N GLY A 29 2.52 -8.75 7.19
CA GLY A 29 3.08 -9.98 7.73
C GLY A 29 4.61 -9.96 7.81
N SER A 30 5.30 -9.43 6.81
CA SER A 30 6.76 -9.41 6.77
C SER A 30 7.40 -8.59 7.91
N PRO A 31 6.99 -7.33 8.18
CA PRO A 31 7.51 -6.61 9.35
C PRO A 31 7.07 -7.29 10.65
N GLN A 32 5.87 -7.87 10.75
CA GLN A 32 5.45 -8.59 11.95
C GLN A 32 6.34 -9.81 12.25
N ILE A 33 6.71 -10.57 11.22
CA ILE A 33 7.63 -11.72 11.35
C ILE A 33 9.00 -11.23 11.83
N LEU A 34 9.55 -10.17 11.23
CA LEU A 34 10.84 -9.61 11.64
C LEU A 34 10.82 -9.15 13.10
N LEU A 35 9.80 -8.39 13.51
CA LEU A 35 9.67 -7.91 14.88
C LEU A 35 9.56 -9.06 15.88
N ASN A 36 8.72 -10.07 15.60
CA ASN A 36 8.61 -11.27 16.45
C ASN A 36 9.90 -12.11 16.48
N SER A 37 10.76 -11.95 15.47
CA SER A 37 12.06 -12.62 15.38
C SER A 37 13.20 -11.81 16.03
N GLY A 38 12.90 -10.72 16.73
CA GLY A 38 13.89 -9.90 17.41
C GLY A 38 14.61 -8.88 16.50
N ILE A 39 14.11 -8.64 15.28
CA ILE A 39 14.69 -7.71 14.31
C ILE A 39 13.78 -6.48 14.24
N GLY A 40 14.19 -5.38 14.89
CA GLY A 40 13.33 -4.22 15.08
C GLY A 40 13.91 -3.18 16.03
N ASN A 41 13.12 -2.19 16.42
CA ASN A 41 13.54 -1.23 17.45
C ASN A 41 13.78 -1.95 18.78
N LYS A 42 15.04 -1.96 19.26
CA LYS A 42 15.43 -2.71 20.46
C LYS A 42 14.62 -2.36 21.70
N ALA A 43 14.31 -1.08 21.92
CA ALA A 43 13.56 -0.64 23.09
C ALA A 43 12.11 -1.14 23.05
N GLU A 44 11.45 -1.05 21.89
CA GLU A 44 10.08 -1.54 21.72
C GLU A 44 9.99 -3.06 21.89
N LEU A 45 10.96 -3.81 21.32
CA LEU A 45 11.00 -5.27 21.47
C LEU A 45 11.24 -5.70 22.92
N THR A 46 12.15 -5.01 23.62
CA THR A 46 12.45 -5.28 25.03
C THR A 46 11.22 -5.04 25.91
N ALA A 47 10.45 -3.99 25.64
CA ALA A 47 9.22 -3.69 26.38
C ALA A 47 8.15 -4.79 26.23
N LEU A 48 8.20 -5.57 25.15
CA LEU A 48 7.31 -6.72 24.90
C LEU A 48 7.92 -8.06 25.35
N GLY A 49 9.10 -8.05 25.96
CA GLY A 49 9.80 -9.26 26.38
C GLY A 49 10.37 -10.08 25.22
N ILE A 50 10.60 -9.47 24.06
CA ILE A 50 11.20 -10.11 22.88
C ILE A 50 12.71 -9.85 22.90
N PRO A 51 13.56 -10.90 22.92
CA PRO A 51 15.00 -10.74 22.81
C PRO A 51 15.38 -10.08 21.48
N SER A 52 16.15 -8.99 21.54
CA SER A 52 16.63 -8.31 20.34
C SER A 52 17.81 -9.07 19.74
N VAL A 53 17.64 -9.50 18.48
CA VAL A 53 18.68 -10.10 17.63
C VAL A 53 19.44 -9.00 16.91
N GLN A 54 18.72 -8.02 16.37
CA GLN A 54 19.32 -6.87 15.69
C GLN A 54 18.47 -5.62 15.93
N ASP A 55 19.12 -4.52 16.31
CA ASP A 55 18.47 -3.22 16.38
C ASP A 55 18.30 -2.64 14.96
N SER A 56 17.08 -2.72 14.46
CA SER A 56 16.66 -2.22 13.15
C SER A 56 15.41 -1.36 13.32
N PRO A 57 15.54 -0.11 13.79
CA PRO A 57 14.40 0.73 14.17
C PRO A 57 13.51 1.12 12.98
N ASN A 58 13.94 0.87 11.75
CA ASN A 58 13.15 1.13 10.54
C ASN A 58 12.14 0.02 10.21
N VAL A 59 12.20 -1.16 10.84
CA VAL A 59 11.21 -2.21 10.62
C VAL A 59 9.83 -1.73 11.08
N GLY A 60 8.85 -1.83 10.19
CA GLY A 60 7.48 -1.36 10.41
C GLY A 60 7.30 0.14 10.21
N GLN A 61 8.35 0.91 9.92
CA GLN A 61 8.27 2.37 9.74
C GLN A 61 8.21 2.76 8.28
N GLY A 62 7.72 3.97 8.00
CA GLY A 62 7.77 4.58 6.66
C GLY A 62 6.85 3.91 5.64
N LYS A 63 5.83 3.18 6.11
CA LYS A 63 4.86 2.52 5.24
C LYS A 63 4.08 3.57 4.47
N MET A 64 4.09 3.52 3.15
CA MET A 64 3.31 4.40 2.28
C MET A 64 1.98 3.74 1.95
N GLU A 65 0.93 4.52 1.84
CA GLU A 65 -0.42 4.09 1.46
C GLU A 65 -1.07 5.23 0.67
N HIS A 66 -2.04 4.91 -0.18
CA HIS A 66 -2.83 5.93 -0.85
C HIS A 66 -4.09 6.26 -0.05
N VAL A 67 -4.34 7.55 0.12
CA VAL A 67 -5.64 8.04 0.60
C VAL A 67 -6.55 8.23 -0.61
N SER A 68 -7.75 7.67 -0.55
CA SER A 68 -8.80 7.84 -1.55
C SER A 68 -9.98 8.62 -0.98
N LEU A 69 -10.67 9.33 -1.86
CA LEU A 69 -11.93 10.01 -1.59
C LEU A 69 -12.91 9.68 -2.72
N ILE A 70 -14.13 9.24 -2.37
CA ILE A 70 -15.15 8.96 -3.39
C ILE A 70 -15.70 10.29 -3.89
N THR A 71 -15.46 10.57 -5.16
CA THR A 71 -15.92 11.78 -5.85
C THR A 71 -16.29 11.38 -7.28
N GLY A 72 -17.21 12.10 -7.89
CA GLY A 72 -17.62 11.80 -9.25
C GLY A 72 -18.60 12.81 -9.80
N VAL A 73 -19.28 12.43 -10.88
CA VAL A 73 -20.38 13.19 -11.44
C VAL A 73 -21.62 12.33 -11.53
N THR A 74 -22.78 12.93 -11.29
CA THR A 74 -24.05 12.35 -11.69
C THR A 74 -24.03 12.27 -13.20
N THR A 75 -24.32 11.09 -13.74
CA THR A 75 -24.45 10.87 -15.17
C THR A 75 -25.90 10.58 -15.50
N VAL A 76 -26.32 10.86 -16.74
CA VAL A 76 -27.54 10.25 -17.28
C VAL A 76 -27.44 8.72 -17.13
N PRO A 77 -28.56 7.99 -16.90
CA PRO A 77 -28.52 6.58 -16.52
C PRO A 77 -27.51 5.77 -17.35
N LEU A 78 -26.67 4.98 -16.66
CA LEU A 78 -25.51 4.25 -17.19
C LEU A 78 -25.81 3.30 -18.37
N ASN A 79 -27.07 3.07 -18.72
CA ASN A 79 -27.44 2.37 -19.94
C ASN A 79 -27.14 3.17 -21.23
N LYS A 80 -26.83 4.46 -21.14
CA LYS A 80 -26.56 5.35 -22.30
C LYS A 80 -25.13 5.87 -22.43
N THR A 81 -24.23 5.61 -21.47
CA THR A 81 -22.85 6.16 -21.47
C THR A 81 -21.75 5.13 -21.74
N MET A 82 -22.07 3.86 -21.92
CA MET A 82 -21.13 2.92 -22.52
C MET A 82 -21.07 3.17 -24.04
N LEU A 83 -19.86 3.27 -24.60
CA LEU A 83 -19.72 3.04 -26.03
C LEU A 83 -20.35 1.67 -26.32
N PRO A 84 -21.29 1.56 -27.28
CA PRO A 84 -21.85 0.27 -27.63
C PRO A 84 -20.72 -0.72 -27.87
N ALA A 85 -20.88 -1.98 -27.45
CA ALA A 85 -19.83 -3.01 -27.61
C ALA A 85 -19.33 -3.15 -29.07
N LYS A 86 -20.10 -2.63 -30.05
CA LYS A 86 -19.79 -2.59 -31.48
C LYS A 86 -19.38 -1.20 -32.00
N SER A 87 -18.97 -0.28 -31.13
CA SER A 87 -18.61 1.09 -31.52
C SER A 87 -17.45 1.09 -32.52
N PRO A 88 -17.54 1.81 -33.64
CA PRO A 88 -16.45 1.89 -34.63
C PRO A 88 -15.17 2.53 -34.06
N LEU A 89 -15.24 3.22 -32.92
CA LEU A 89 -14.07 3.76 -32.22
C LEU A 89 -13.09 2.65 -31.79
N PHE A 90 -13.58 1.46 -31.45
CA PHE A 90 -12.72 0.33 -31.04
C PHE A 90 -11.87 -0.25 -32.18
N LYS A 91 -12.17 0.10 -33.44
CA LYS A 91 -11.31 -0.25 -34.59
C LYS A 91 -10.07 0.63 -34.67
N LYS A 92 -10.14 1.84 -34.11
CA LYS A 92 -9.07 2.84 -34.17
C LYS A 92 -8.29 2.94 -32.85
N TYR A 93 -8.95 2.71 -31.73
CA TYR A 93 -8.37 2.75 -30.39
C TYR A 93 -8.77 1.49 -29.62
N LYS A 94 -7.81 0.70 -29.14
CA LYS A 94 -8.10 -0.46 -28.29
C LYS A 94 -8.72 0.05 -26.98
N ASP A 95 -9.76 -0.64 -26.49
CA ASP A 95 -10.40 -0.29 -25.23
C ASP A 95 -9.34 -0.21 -24.11
N PRO A 96 -9.09 0.98 -23.53
CA PRO A 96 -8.05 1.14 -22.52
C PRO A 96 -8.48 0.66 -21.13
N SER A 97 -9.74 0.22 -20.95
CA SER A 97 -10.22 -0.26 -19.66
C SER A 97 -9.64 -1.64 -19.32
N SER A 98 -9.04 -1.76 -18.14
CA SER A 98 -8.50 -3.00 -17.59
C SER A 98 -9.57 -3.93 -16.98
N GLY A 99 -10.84 -3.70 -17.27
CA GLY A 99 -11.97 -4.50 -16.80
C GLY A 99 -13.31 -3.75 -16.91
N PRO A 100 -14.44 -4.44 -16.72
CA PRO A 100 -15.75 -3.83 -16.86
C PRO A 100 -16.01 -2.79 -15.76
N GLY A 101 -15.96 -1.50 -16.10
CA GLY A 101 -16.80 -0.48 -15.47
C GLY A 101 -16.20 0.64 -14.60
N SER A 102 -14.98 1.16 -14.81
CA SER A 102 -14.62 2.47 -14.18
C SER A 102 -13.42 3.18 -14.81
N PRO A 103 -13.57 4.38 -15.38
CA PRO A 103 -12.50 5.37 -15.32
C PRO A 103 -12.35 5.81 -13.86
N HIS A 104 -11.27 5.38 -13.19
CA HIS A 104 -10.88 5.89 -11.89
C HIS A 104 -9.62 6.75 -12.08
N ILE A 105 -9.68 8.01 -11.65
CA ILE A 105 -8.51 8.88 -11.55
C ILE A 105 -8.10 8.82 -10.07
N GLU A 106 -7.16 7.94 -9.76
CA GLU A 106 -6.53 7.89 -8.44
C GLU A 106 -5.37 8.89 -8.42
N ARG A 107 -5.46 9.91 -7.57
CA ARG A 107 -4.30 10.73 -7.19
C ARG A 107 -3.76 10.19 -5.88
N SER A 108 -2.71 9.40 -5.99
CA SER A 108 -1.95 8.87 -4.86
C SER A 108 -1.17 9.98 -4.15
N LEU A 109 -1.33 10.06 -2.83
CA LEU A 109 -0.50 10.89 -1.97
C LEU A 109 0.24 9.97 -1.01
N ASP A 110 1.56 10.06 -1.00
CA ASP A 110 2.42 9.20 -0.19
C ASP A 110 2.43 9.69 1.26
N ILE A 111 1.76 8.94 2.13
CA ILE A 111 1.66 9.20 3.56
C ILE A 111 2.43 8.18 4.38
N GLY A 112 3.26 8.65 5.32
CA GLY A 112 4.08 7.79 6.18
C GLY A 112 3.30 7.22 7.37
N GLY A 113 3.16 5.90 7.42
CA GLY A 113 2.58 5.14 8.52
C GLY A 113 3.58 4.28 9.29
N THR A 114 3.09 3.67 10.36
CA THR A 114 3.85 2.80 11.26
C THR A 114 3.06 1.53 11.59
N LEU A 115 3.77 0.41 11.68
CA LEU A 115 3.29 -0.88 12.19
C LEU A 115 4.08 -1.25 13.45
N LYS A 116 3.38 -1.64 14.52
CA LYS A 116 3.98 -2.08 15.79
C LYS A 116 3.36 -3.39 16.24
N LEU A 117 4.14 -4.22 16.94
CA LEU A 117 3.59 -5.38 17.62
C LEU A 117 2.62 -4.93 18.73
N ARG A 118 1.56 -5.71 18.91
CA ARG A 118 0.63 -5.57 20.03
C ARG A 118 1.14 -6.30 21.27
N SER A 119 1.74 -7.47 21.05
CA SER A 119 2.22 -8.38 22.07
C SER A 119 3.37 -9.21 21.48
N ASN A 120 3.91 -10.14 22.27
CA ASN A 120 4.86 -11.16 21.83
C ASN A 120 4.18 -12.45 21.30
N ASN A 121 2.85 -12.46 21.18
CA ASN A 121 2.13 -13.54 20.51
C ASN A 121 2.08 -13.26 19.01
N SER A 122 2.72 -14.12 18.21
CA SER A 122 2.81 -13.92 16.76
C SER A 122 1.46 -14.03 16.03
N PHE A 123 0.41 -14.56 16.68
CA PHE A 123 -0.95 -14.62 16.13
C PHE A 123 -1.78 -13.35 16.41
N ASP A 124 -1.33 -12.49 17.32
CA ASP A 124 -2.04 -11.24 17.61
C ASP A 124 -1.86 -10.25 16.45
N LYS A 125 -2.95 -9.64 16.02
CA LYS A 125 -2.90 -8.62 14.97
C LYS A 125 -2.10 -7.40 15.45
N PRO A 126 -1.13 -6.91 14.66
CA PRO A 126 -0.32 -5.76 15.06
C PRO A 126 -1.15 -4.49 15.13
N HIS A 127 -0.61 -3.45 15.76
CA HIS A 127 -1.13 -2.10 15.64
C HIS A 127 -0.67 -1.50 14.32
N ILE A 128 -1.60 -0.98 13.52
CA ILE A 128 -1.34 -0.38 12.21
C ILE A 128 -1.85 1.05 12.24
N TYR A 129 -0.95 2.00 12.03
CA TYR A 129 -1.24 3.42 11.97
C TYR A 129 -0.87 3.92 10.58
N TYR A 130 -1.87 4.23 9.77
CA TYR A 130 -1.63 4.78 8.43
C TYR A 130 -1.34 6.29 8.43
N ASN A 131 -1.69 7.00 9.52
CA ASN A 131 -1.55 8.45 9.64
C ASN A 131 -2.17 9.21 8.46
N LEU A 132 -3.34 8.76 7.99
CA LEU A 132 -4.04 9.37 6.86
C LEU A 132 -4.26 10.86 7.12
N LEU A 133 -3.95 11.70 6.13
CA LEU A 133 -4.21 13.15 6.18
C LEU A 133 -3.54 13.88 7.36
N SER A 134 -2.44 13.33 7.88
CA SER A 134 -1.68 13.91 8.98
C SER A 134 -0.79 15.06 8.51
N HIS A 135 -0.35 15.07 7.24
CA HIS A 135 0.45 16.14 6.68
C HIS A 135 -0.45 17.20 6.02
N PRO A 136 -0.22 18.51 6.22
CA PRO A 136 -1.06 19.56 5.64
C PRO A 136 -1.11 19.55 4.11
N TYR A 137 -0.04 19.06 3.47
CA TYR A 137 -0.02 18.84 2.02
C TYR A 137 -1.11 17.88 1.55
N ASP A 138 -1.41 16.83 2.31
CA ASP A 138 -2.37 15.80 1.88
C ASP A 138 -3.75 16.43 1.69
N ILE A 139 -4.17 17.24 2.66
CA ILE A 139 -5.43 17.99 2.60
C ILE A 139 -5.41 19.00 1.46
N ALA A 140 -4.32 19.77 1.30
CA ALA A 140 -4.21 20.76 0.23
C ALA A 140 -4.29 20.10 -1.16
N ALA A 141 -3.63 18.97 -1.35
CA ALA A 141 -3.65 18.21 -2.58
C ALA A 141 -5.03 17.60 -2.88
N HIS A 142 -5.77 17.13 -1.87
CA HIS A 142 -7.16 16.68 -2.03
C HIS A 142 -8.08 17.84 -2.43
N LYS A 143 -7.96 19.01 -1.80
CA LYS A 143 -8.72 20.22 -2.16
C LYS A 143 -8.48 20.58 -3.64
N GLU A 144 -7.23 20.57 -4.09
CA GLU A 144 -6.89 20.83 -5.49
C GLU A 144 -7.33 19.71 -6.44
N ALA A 145 -7.30 18.44 -5.99
CA ALA A 145 -7.81 17.32 -6.79
C ALA A 145 -9.32 17.46 -7.06
N LEU A 146 -10.11 17.83 -6.05
CA LEU A 146 -11.54 18.11 -6.20
C LEU A 146 -11.81 19.23 -7.21
N ARG A 147 -11.06 20.35 -7.10
CA ARG A 147 -11.16 21.46 -8.06
C ARG A 147 -10.78 21.02 -9.47
N SER A 148 -9.71 20.24 -9.61
CA SER A 148 -9.26 19.72 -10.91
C SER A 148 -10.28 18.77 -11.53
N LEU A 149 -10.89 17.90 -10.73
CA LEU A 149 -11.91 16.97 -11.19
C LEU A 149 -13.16 17.71 -11.66
N LYS A 150 -13.59 18.74 -10.91
CA LYS A 150 -14.71 19.58 -11.30
C LYS A 150 -14.42 20.32 -12.61
N ARG A 151 -13.24 20.95 -12.74
CA ARG A 151 -12.81 21.60 -14.00
C ARG A 151 -12.81 20.63 -15.18
N TYR A 152 -12.34 19.39 -14.97
CA TYR A 152 -12.32 18.37 -16.01
C TYR A 152 -13.73 18.02 -16.50
N TYR A 153 -14.66 17.77 -15.58
CA TYR A 153 -16.04 17.41 -15.91
C TYR A 153 -16.92 18.58 -16.37
N SER A 154 -16.51 19.83 -16.13
CA SER A 154 -17.17 21.03 -16.68
C SER A 154 -16.78 21.34 -18.13
N GLY A 155 -15.88 20.56 -18.73
CA GLY A 155 -15.50 20.75 -20.14
C GLY A 155 -16.60 20.32 -21.12
N PRO A 156 -16.66 20.92 -22.33
CA PRO A 156 -17.75 20.68 -23.29
C PRO A 156 -17.83 19.24 -23.80
N ALA A 157 -16.76 18.45 -23.64
CA ALA A 157 -16.78 17.01 -23.94
C ALA A 157 -17.78 16.22 -23.07
N TRP A 158 -18.20 16.78 -21.93
CA TRP A 158 -19.13 16.16 -20.98
C TRP A 158 -20.56 16.67 -21.09
N ASP A 159 -20.84 17.60 -22.00
CA ASP A 159 -22.18 18.17 -22.19
C ASP A 159 -23.20 17.08 -22.51
N GLY A 160 -24.29 17.05 -21.74
CA GLY A 160 -25.33 16.02 -21.84
C GLY A 160 -24.98 14.67 -21.20
N PHE A 161 -23.75 14.49 -20.72
CA PHE A 161 -23.29 13.27 -20.03
C PHE A 161 -23.15 13.47 -18.53
N ALA A 162 -22.49 14.55 -18.10
CA ALA A 162 -22.36 14.93 -16.70
C ALA A 162 -23.48 15.92 -16.32
N THR A 163 -24.33 15.55 -15.37
CA THR A 163 -25.50 16.36 -14.95
C THR A 163 -25.29 17.06 -13.61
N GLY A 164 -24.20 16.77 -12.90
CA GLY A 164 -23.83 17.47 -11.68
C GLY A 164 -22.62 16.86 -10.99
N PHE A 165 -21.94 17.63 -10.15
CA PHE A 165 -20.84 17.13 -9.33
C PHE A 165 -21.36 16.33 -8.13
N LYS A 166 -20.71 15.21 -7.81
CA LYS A 166 -21.04 14.36 -6.67
C LYS A 166 -19.84 14.26 -5.74
N GLY A 167 -20.02 14.74 -4.51
CA GLY A 167 -18.97 14.77 -3.49
C GLY A 167 -18.90 16.13 -2.80
N PRO A 168 -17.88 16.37 -1.97
CA PRO A 168 -17.68 17.67 -1.33
C PRO A 168 -17.30 18.70 -2.39
N ASP A 169 -18.22 19.60 -2.71
CA ASP A 169 -18.05 20.61 -3.74
C ASP A 169 -17.12 21.74 -3.26
N PRO A 170 -15.95 21.93 -3.88
CA PRO A 170 -14.99 22.96 -3.47
C PRO A 170 -15.45 24.40 -3.72
N ASP A 171 -16.51 24.62 -4.51
CA ASP A 171 -17.06 25.95 -4.79
C ASP A 171 -18.30 26.27 -3.91
N ALA A 172 -18.90 25.24 -3.29
CA ALA A 172 -20.08 25.42 -2.43
C ALA A 172 -19.77 25.40 -0.94
N LEU A 173 -18.65 24.77 -0.53
CA LEU A 173 -18.25 24.64 0.87
C LEU A 173 -17.19 25.68 1.26
N SER A 174 -17.21 26.11 2.53
CA SER A 174 -16.07 26.83 3.11
C SER A 174 -14.82 25.94 3.15
N ASN A 175 -13.64 26.54 3.31
CA ASN A 175 -12.39 25.77 3.40
C ASN A 175 -12.38 24.78 4.56
N GLU A 176 -12.98 25.16 5.69
CA GLU A 176 -13.09 24.35 6.92
C GLU A 176 -14.09 23.20 6.71
N ALA A 177 -15.25 23.50 6.13
CA ALA A 177 -16.26 22.49 5.81
C ALA A 177 -15.76 21.48 4.76
N LEU A 178 -15.02 21.95 3.76
CA LEU A 178 -14.39 21.13 2.74
C LEU A 178 -13.34 20.19 3.34
N GLU A 179 -12.48 20.70 4.22
CA GLU A 179 -11.51 19.87 4.93
C GLU A 179 -12.18 18.81 5.79
N LYS A 180 -13.21 19.19 6.56
CA LYS A 180 -13.96 18.24 7.36
C LYS A 180 -14.54 17.12 6.48
N ALA A 181 -15.14 17.47 5.35
CA ALA A 181 -15.71 16.50 4.42
C ALA A 181 -14.65 15.58 3.79
N ILE A 182 -13.45 16.09 3.49
CA ILE A 182 -12.31 15.27 3.03
C ILE A 182 -11.91 14.28 4.12
N ARG A 183 -11.79 14.73 5.37
CA ARG A 183 -11.41 13.87 6.51
C ARG A 183 -12.45 12.80 6.79
N ASP A 184 -13.73 13.14 6.74
CA ASP A 184 -14.84 12.22 7.00
C ASP A 184 -15.01 11.18 5.86
N GLY A 185 -14.68 11.56 4.63
CA GLY A 185 -14.85 10.72 3.44
C GLY A 185 -13.60 9.94 3.01
N ALA A 186 -12.45 10.18 3.65
CA ALA A 186 -11.19 9.56 3.27
C ALA A 186 -11.09 8.10 3.73
N PHE A 187 -10.56 7.25 2.85
CA PHE A 187 -10.31 5.83 3.13
C PHE A 187 -9.01 5.38 2.47
N THR A 188 -8.50 4.21 2.85
CA THR A 188 -7.31 3.59 2.24
C THR A 188 -7.65 2.99 0.88
N SER A 189 -6.77 3.15 -0.13
CA SER A 189 -6.91 2.45 -1.41
C SER A 189 -6.50 0.97 -1.36
N LEU A 190 -6.13 0.45 -0.18
CA LEU A 190 -5.67 -0.92 0.03
C LEU A 190 -4.38 -1.27 -0.74
N HIS A 191 -3.49 -0.29 -0.95
CA HIS A 191 -2.21 -0.47 -1.65
C HIS A 191 -0.99 -0.10 -0.80
N PRO A 192 -0.87 -0.56 0.47
CA PRO A 192 0.24 -0.09 1.25
C PRO A 192 1.55 -0.80 0.89
N VAL A 193 2.65 -0.07 0.99
CA VAL A 193 4.01 -0.54 0.70
C VAL A 193 5.03 -0.01 1.70
N GLY A 194 6.26 -0.54 1.69
CA GLY A 194 7.41 0.15 2.31
C GLY A 194 7.59 -0.03 3.82
N SER A 195 6.86 -0.94 4.48
CA SER A 195 7.04 -1.26 5.91
C SER A 195 8.38 -1.94 6.23
N VAL A 196 9.13 -2.38 5.22
CA VAL A 196 10.45 -3.00 5.29
C VAL A 196 11.30 -2.40 4.16
N GLN A 197 11.40 -1.07 4.16
CA GLN A 197 11.88 -0.27 3.03
C GLN A 197 13.28 -0.65 2.52
N MET A 198 13.42 -0.73 1.19
CA MET A 198 14.73 -0.83 0.53
C MET A 198 15.48 0.51 0.54
N SER A 199 16.80 0.44 0.68
CA SER A 199 17.66 1.63 0.63
C SER A 199 19.10 1.25 0.30
N PRO A 200 20.00 2.21 -0.02
CA PRO A 200 21.40 1.90 -0.29
C PRO A 200 22.06 1.11 0.84
N ARG A 201 22.99 0.21 0.50
CA ARG A 201 23.68 -0.69 1.46
C ARG A 201 24.24 0.05 2.68
N ASN A 202 24.90 1.18 2.44
CA ASN A 202 25.56 1.98 3.47
C ASN A 202 24.62 2.99 4.17
N SER A 203 23.34 3.03 3.80
CA SER A 203 22.37 3.90 4.45
C SER A 203 22.01 3.36 5.83
N LYS A 204 21.99 4.24 6.83
CA LYS A 204 21.44 3.96 8.17
C LYS A 204 19.90 3.95 8.19
N ARG A 205 19.26 4.35 7.10
CA ARG A 205 17.81 4.24 6.88
C ARG A 205 17.49 2.94 6.14
N GLY A 206 16.23 2.54 6.20
CA GLY A 206 15.69 1.34 5.53
C GLY A 206 16.15 0.03 6.16
N VAL A 207 15.50 -1.06 5.78
CA VAL A 207 15.69 -2.38 6.38
C VAL A 207 16.45 -3.32 5.45
N VAL A 208 16.12 -3.30 4.16
CA VAL A 208 16.79 -4.14 3.15
C VAL A 208 17.68 -3.32 2.24
N ASP A 209 18.66 -3.99 1.66
CA ASP A 209 19.54 -3.43 0.64
C ASP A 209 18.98 -3.62 -0.79
N PRO A 210 19.67 -3.13 -1.85
CA PRO A 210 19.19 -3.28 -3.23
C PRO A 210 19.03 -4.72 -3.74
N ASP A 211 19.62 -5.71 -3.06
CA ASP A 211 19.40 -7.12 -3.37
C ASP A 211 18.27 -7.72 -2.51
N MET A 212 17.51 -6.90 -1.78
CA MET A 212 16.45 -7.31 -0.86
C MET A 212 16.96 -8.12 0.35
N ARG A 213 18.25 -8.10 0.64
CA ARG A 213 18.82 -8.72 1.84
C ARG A 213 18.58 -7.83 3.05
N VAL A 214 18.20 -8.43 4.18
CA VAL A 214 18.08 -7.68 5.44
C VAL A 214 19.47 -7.22 5.85
N LYS A 215 19.65 -5.90 5.98
CA LYS A 215 20.95 -5.29 6.30
C LYS A 215 21.49 -5.84 7.62
N GLY A 216 22.76 -6.21 7.66
CA GLY A 216 23.41 -6.73 8.87
C GLY A 216 23.19 -8.22 9.13
N LEU A 217 22.32 -8.89 8.37
CA LEU A 217 22.08 -10.33 8.45
C LEU A 217 22.50 -11.04 7.17
N SER A 218 22.73 -12.34 7.30
CA SER A 218 22.98 -13.24 6.16
C SER A 218 21.86 -14.27 6.06
N GLY A 219 21.62 -14.79 4.86
CA GLY A 219 20.64 -15.85 4.64
C GLY A 219 19.16 -15.41 4.77
N LEU A 220 18.85 -14.10 4.75
CA LEU A 220 17.48 -13.60 4.90
C LEU A 220 17.17 -12.49 3.89
N ARG A 221 16.11 -12.68 3.10
CA ARG A 221 15.56 -11.66 2.20
C ARG A 221 14.08 -11.43 2.43
N ILE A 222 13.63 -10.25 2.06
CA ILE A 222 12.22 -9.86 2.07
C ILE A 222 11.80 -9.52 0.65
N VAL A 223 10.82 -10.24 0.10
CA VAL A 223 10.41 -10.09 -1.30
C VAL A 223 8.90 -10.00 -1.37
N ASP A 224 8.38 -8.78 -1.16
CA ASP A 224 6.97 -8.44 -1.30
C ASP A 224 6.77 -6.90 -1.24
N ALA A 225 5.50 -6.46 -1.20
CA ALA A 225 5.10 -5.06 -1.08
C ALA A 225 5.69 -4.31 0.13
N SER A 226 6.12 -4.99 1.19
CA SER A 226 6.82 -4.37 2.32
C SER A 226 8.10 -3.66 1.90
N VAL A 227 8.74 -4.09 0.81
CA VAL A 227 9.94 -3.47 0.28
C VAL A 227 9.59 -2.26 -0.59
N PHE A 228 8.88 -2.49 -1.71
CA PHE A 228 8.24 -1.47 -2.56
C PHE A 228 7.32 -2.14 -3.61
N ALA A 229 6.58 -1.34 -4.40
CA ALA A 229 5.79 -1.79 -5.56
C ALA A 229 6.32 -1.20 -6.87
N PRO A 230 6.20 -1.88 -8.04
CA PRO A 230 5.32 -3.03 -8.33
C PRO A 230 5.88 -4.40 -7.93
N VAL A 231 5.02 -5.23 -7.31
CA VAL A 231 5.42 -6.48 -6.62
C VAL A 231 5.94 -7.57 -7.56
N TYR A 232 5.34 -7.77 -8.75
CA TYR A 232 5.81 -8.79 -9.69
C TYR A 232 7.21 -8.49 -10.23
N ILE A 233 7.50 -7.23 -10.56
CA ILE A 233 8.81 -6.83 -11.06
C ILE A 233 9.87 -7.04 -9.97
N LEU A 234 9.54 -6.68 -8.72
CA LEU A 234 10.39 -6.96 -7.57
C LEU A 234 10.68 -8.46 -7.42
N ALA A 235 9.64 -9.29 -7.49
CA ALA A 235 9.75 -10.73 -7.34
C ALA A 235 10.60 -11.37 -8.44
N GLU A 236 10.38 -11.00 -9.70
CA GLU A 236 11.21 -11.46 -10.83
C GLU A 236 12.66 -11.03 -10.65
N ARG A 237 12.90 -9.78 -10.21
CA ARG A 237 14.26 -9.31 -9.95
C ARG A 237 14.93 -10.06 -8.80
N ALA A 238 14.17 -10.49 -7.79
CA ALA A 238 14.70 -11.28 -6.69
C ALA A 238 15.19 -12.66 -7.15
N VAL A 239 14.51 -13.26 -8.13
CA VAL A 239 14.90 -14.56 -8.69
C VAL A 239 16.31 -14.50 -9.27
N ASP A 240 16.67 -13.42 -9.97
CA ASP A 240 18.03 -13.23 -10.50
C ASP A 240 19.08 -13.32 -9.39
N PHE A 241 18.88 -12.61 -8.28
CA PHE A 241 19.84 -12.57 -7.18
C PHE A 241 19.87 -13.82 -6.30
N ILE A 242 18.86 -14.68 -6.37
CA ILE A 242 18.78 -15.94 -5.63
C ILE A 242 19.44 -17.08 -6.41
N ARG A 243 19.49 -16.96 -7.74
CA ARG A 243 20.11 -17.96 -8.63
C ARG A 243 21.63 -17.86 -8.70
N GLU A 244 22.18 -16.65 -8.52
CA GLU A 244 23.61 -16.38 -8.37
C GLU A 244 24.19 -17.01 -7.09
#